data_AF-E8V0Z3-F1
#
_entry.id   AF-E8V0Z3-F1
#
_cell.length_a   1.000
_cell.length_b   1.000
_cell.length_c   1.000
_cell.angle_alpha   90.00
_cell.angle_beta   90.00
_cell.angle_gamma   90.00
#
_symmetry.space_group_name_H-M   'P 1'
#
loop_
_entity.id
_entity.type
_entity.pdbx_description
1 polymer ?
#
loop_
_entity_poly.entity_id
_entity_poly.type
_entity_poly.pdbx_seq_one_letter_code
_entity_poly.pdbx_strand_id
1 'polypeptide(L)'
;MKVALFITCYNDTLFPATGKAVVEVLERLGHTVEFPAGQTCCGQMHWNTGYQDEALPLLERFVTQFEHSEAVVIPSSSCVAMMRDHYGIMAEKIGDPQLIDRVKTLLPRVWEFSEFLTKKLGLTDVGAYYPHRVTYHASCHGLRSLHLGDGPMSLLRSVKGIDLVEIANLDRCCGFGGTFAVKNADVSSAMLAEKTLAVLDTGAETCAAADNSCLMHIQGALHRQRTGVATMHLAEILAGTEETHQCSIHPKAIDGTGVRI
;
A
#
# COMPACT_ATOMS: atom_id res chain seq x y z
N MET A 1 -17.26 12.36 -2.11
CA MET A 1 -16.20 13.34 -2.47
C MET A 1 -15.42 12.79 -3.65
N LYS A 2 -14.63 13.63 -4.33
CA LYS A 2 -13.73 13.17 -5.40
C LYS A 2 -12.36 12.84 -4.82
N VAL A 3 -11.90 11.61 -5.03
CA VAL A 3 -10.61 11.12 -4.53
C VAL A 3 -9.69 10.86 -5.70
N ALA A 4 -8.54 11.52 -5.75
CA ALA A 4 -7.53 11.23 -6.74
C ALA A 4 -6.65 10.07 -6.27
N LEU A 5 -6.60 8.99 -7.05
CA LEU A 5 -5.74 7.85 -6.75
C LEU A 5 -4.33 8.09 -7.29
N PHE A 6 -3.34 8.15 -6.41
CA PHE A 6 -1.95 7.98 -6.79
C PHE A 6 -1.58 6.50 -6.61
N ILE A 7 -1.57 5.74 -7.71
CA ILE A 7 -1.48 4.27 -7.67
C ILE A 7 -0.12 3.78 -7.16
N THR A 8 0.94 4.57 -7.35
CA THR A 8 2.37 4.21 -7.18
C THR A 8 2.92 3.28 -8.26
N CYS A 9 4.24 3.36 -8.49
CA CYS A 9 4.91 2.59 -9.55
C CYS A 9 4.84 1.06 -9.33
N TYR A 10 4.99 0.60 -8.08
CA TYR A 10 4.93 -0.84 -7.78
C TYR A 10 3.55 -1.41 -8.06
N ASN A 11 2.50 -0.73 -7.63
CA ASN A 11 1.15 -1.25 -7.80
C ASN A 11 0.73 -1.19 -9.28
N ASP A 12 1.07 -0.11 -10.00
CA ASP A 12 0.71 0.00 -11.41
C ASP A 12 1.39 -1.06 -12.28
N THR A 13 2.69 -1.31 -12.04
CA THR A 13 3.49 -2.20 -12.89
C THR A 13 3.43 -3.67 -12.47
N LEU A 14 3.38 -3.96 -11.17
CA LEU A 14 3.56 -5.32 -10.63
C LEU A 14 2.32 -5.85 -9.90
N PHE A 15 1.56 -4.98 -9.22
CA PHE A 15 0.45 -5.37 -8.35
C PHE A 15 -0.85 -4.58 -8.64
N PRO A 16 -1.38 -4.59 -9.87
CA PRO A 16 -2.50 -3.74 -10.27
C PRO A 16 -3.80 -4.09 -9.54
N ALA A 17 -3.90 -5.30 -8.97
CA ALA A 17 -5.02 -5.72 -8.14
C ALA A 17 -5.23 -4.79 -6.93
N THR A 18 -4.13 -4.30 -6.32
CA THR A 18 -4.20 -3.36 -5.21
C THR A 18 -4.87 -2.04 -5.59
N GLY A 19 -4.58 -1.51 -6.78
CA GLY A 19 -5.23 -0.31 -7.30
C GLY A 19 -6.73 -0.48 -7.48
N LYS A 20 -7.12 -1.58 -8.13
CA LYS A 20 -8.52 -1.94 -8.33
C LYS A 20 -9.26 -2.10 -7.01
N ALA A 21 -8.64 -2.75 -6.03
CA ALA A 21 -9.20 -2.94 -4.70
C ALA A 21 -9.42 -1.61 -3.97
N VAL A 22 -8.49 -0.65 -4.07
CA VAL A 22 -8.70 0.70 -3.53
C VAL A 22 -9.88 1.39 -4.20
N VAL A 23 -10.00 1.32 -5.54
CA VAL A 23 -11.15 1.90 -6.25
C VAL A 23 -12.45 1.25 -5.76
N GLU A 24 -12.52 -0.07 -5.72
CA GLU A 24 -13.71 -0.81 -5.29
C GLU A 24 -14.15 -0.43 -3.88
N VAL A 25 -13.21 -0.36 -2.93
CA VAL A 25 -13.54 0.06 -1.56
C VAL A 25 -14.04 1.50 -1.52
N LEU A 26 -13.36 2.44 -2.18
CA LEU A 26 -13.74 3.85 -2.14
C LEU A 26 -15.09 4.11 -2.85
N GLU A 27 -15.33 3.47 -3.99
CA GLU A 27 -16.60 3.59 -4.72
C GLU A 27 -17.75 2.96 -3.95
N ARG A 28 -17.53 1.80 -3.30
CA ARG A 28 -18.51 1.18 -2.41
C ARG A 28 -18.88 2.08 -1.23
N LEU A 29 -17.94 2.89 -0.74
CA LEU A 29 -18.17 3.91 0.30
C LEU A 29 -18.79 5.22 -0.24
N GLY A 30 -19.19 5.26 -1.52
CA GLY A 30 -19.87 6.42 -2.12
C GLY A 30 -18.92 7.56 -2.53
N HIS A 31 -17.65 7.27 -2.80
CA HIS A 31 -16.71 8.23 -3.36
C HIS A 31 -16.52 8.02 -4.86
N THR A 32 -16.18 9.08 -5.57
CA THR A 32 -15.79 8.98 -6.99
C THR A 32 -14.28 8.98 -7.05
N VAL A 33 -13.68 7.96 -7.65
CA VAL A 33 -12.24 7.88 -7.79
C VAL A 33 -11.81 8.40 -9.16
N GLU A 34 -10.90 9.36 -9.16
CA GLU A 34 -10.26 9.89 -10.36
C GLU A 34 -8.84 9.35 -10.44
N PHE A 35 -8.41 8.97 -11.65
CA PHE A 35 -7.07 8.48 -11.91
C PHE A 35 -6.34 9.42 -12.89
N PRO A 36 -5.49 10.35 -12.39
CA PRO A 36 -4.69 11.21 -13.25
C PRO A 36 -3.65 10.39 -14.02
N ALA A 37 -3.88 10.18 -15.33
CA ALA A 37 -3.02 9.34 -16.18
C ALA A 37 -1.58 9.90 -16.34
N GLY A 38 -1.35 11.17 -15.98
CA GLY A 38 -0.04 11.80 -16.02
C GLY A 38 0.86 11.49 -14.83
N GLN A 39 0.39 10.76 -13.81
CA GLN A 39 1.18 10.40 -12.64
C GLN A 39 2.36 9.46 -12.98
N THR A 40 3.42 9.50 -12.17
CA THR A 40 4.63 8.67 -12.37
C THR A 40 5.11 8.05 -11.05
N CYS A 41 6.34 8.33 -10.60
CA CYS A 41 6.91 7.82 -9.36
C CYS A 41 6.94 8.92 -8.28
N CYS A 42 6.91 8.56 -7.01
CA CYS A 42 7.07 9.49 -5.88
C CYS A 42 8.51 10.01 -5.71
N GLY A 43 9.47 9.50 -6.49
CA GLY A 43 10.87 9.90 -6.45
C GLY A 43 11.71 9.28 -5.33
N GLN A 44 11.12 8.45 -4.46
CA GLN A 44 11.81 7.88 -3.30
C GLN A 44 13.12 7.14 -3.64
N MET A 45 13.13 6.35 -4.72
CA MET A 45 14.33 5.60 -5.13
C MET A 45 15.51 6.52 -5.48
N HIS A 46 15.24 7.57 -6.25
CA HIS A 46 16.23 8.55 -6.67
C HIS A 46 16.77 9.31 -5.44
N TRP A 47 15.85 9.83 -4.63
CA TRP A 47 16.16 10.60 -3.42
C TRP A 47 17.02 9.82 -2.43
N ASN A 48 16.60 8.60 -2.07
CA ASN A 48 17.29 7.77 -1.08
C ASN A 48 18.64 7.22 -1.57
N THR A 49 18.88 7.22 -2.89
CA THR A 49 20.12 6.70 -3.49
C THR A 49 21.13 7.80 -3.83
N GLY A 50 20.79 9.07 -3.58
CA GLY A 50 21.67 10.22 -3.83
C GLY A 50 21.47 10.91 -5.18
N TYR A 51 20.55 10.40 -6.01
CA TYR A 51 20.13 11.01 -7.28
C TYR A 51 19.03 12.04 -7.02
N GLN A 52 19.31 13.02 -6.15
CA GLN A 52 18.28 13.94 -5.67
C GLN A 52 17.80 14.89 -6.76
N ASP A 53 18.67 15.28 -7.69
CA ASP A 53 18.32 16.21 -8.77
C ASP A 53 17.36 15.55 -9.77
N GLU A 54 17.50 14.24 -9.97
CA GLU A 54 16.59 13.41 -10.76
C GLU A 54 15.22 13.20 -10.09
N ALA A 55 15.11 13.43 -8.78
CA ALA A 55 13.84 13.39 -8.08
C ALA A 55 13.03 14.69 -8.23
N LEU A 56 13.68 15.83 -8.49
CA LEU A 56 13.01 17.15 -8.51
C LEU A 56 11.89 17.25 -9.57
N PRO A 57 12.06 16.80 -10.82
CA PRO A 57 10.98 16.83 -11.80
C PRO A 57 9.77 15.94 -11.42
N LEU A 58 9.99 14.90 -10.61
CA LEU A 58 8.93 14.01 -10.15
C LEU A 58 8.02 14.69 -9.12
N LEU A 59 8.59 15.54 -8.26
CA LEU A 59 7.83 16.41 -7.37
C LEU A 59 6.93 17.35 -8.19
N GLU A 60 7.51 18.11 -9.12
CA GLU A 60 6.76 19.10 -9.92
C GLU A 60 5.62 18.44 -10.69
N ARG A 61 5.89 17.25 -11.25
CA ARG A 61 4.88 16.42 -11.91
C ARG A 61 3.78 16.01 -10.94
N PHE A 62 4.12 15.54 -9.74
CA PHE A 62 3.11 15.18 -8.74
C PHE A 62 2.25 16.39 -8.38
N VAL A 63 2.85 17.54 -8.05
CA VAL A 63 2.09 18.75 -7.70
C VAL A 63 1.14 19.14 -8.83
N THR A 64 1.63 19.16 -10.07
CA THR A 64 0.81 19.50 -11.25
C THR A 64 -0.37 18.55 -11.46
N GLN A 65 -0.23 17.27 -11.14
CA GLN A 65 -1.31 16.28 -11.33
C GLN A 65 -2.36 16.33 -10.21
N PHE A 66 -2.00 16.78 -9.01
CA PHE A 66 -2.82 16.58 -7.81
C PHE A 66 -3.17 17.86 -7.04
N GLU A 67 -2.63 19.03 -7.40
CA GLU A 67 -2.84 20.28 -6.63
C GLU A 67 -4.32 20.70 -6.50
N HIS A 68 -5.17 20.28 -7.43
CA HIS A 68 -6.61 20.59 -7.42
C HIS A 68 -7.49 19.48 -6.83
N SER A 69 -6.90 18.36 -6.38
CA SER A 69 -7.65 17.24 -5.81
C SER A 69 -8.16 17.56 -4.40
N GLU A 70 -9.39 17.17 -4.06
CA GLU A 70 -9.90 17.29 -2.68
C GLU A 70 -9.12 16.40 -1.71
N ALA A 71 -8.80 15.18 -2.15
CA ALA A 71 -7.94 14.23 -1.45
C ALA A 71 -7.13 13.43 -2.46
N VAL A 72 -5.88 13.12 -2.12
CA VAL A 72 -5.00 12.21 -2.85
C VAL A 72 -4.82 10.97 -1.99
N VAL A 73 -5.27 9.81 -2.46
CA VAL A 73 -5.18 8.55 -1.72
C VAL A 73 -4.13 7.66 -2.35
N ILE A 74 -3.28 7.08 -1.51
CA ILE A 74 -2.08 6.36 -1.92
C ILE A 74 -2.01 5.01 -1.19
N PRO A 75 -2.08 3.87 -1.88
CA PRO A 75 -1.90 2.54 -1.29
C PRO A 75 -0.42 2.17 -1.12
N SER A 76 0.31 3.03 -0.39
CA SER A 76 1.70 2.82 -0.03
C SER A 76 2.12 3.80 1.06
N SER A 77 2.46 3.27 2.24
CA SER A 77 3.00 4.12 3.29
C SER A 77 4.37 4.68 2.94
N SER A 78 5.19 3.93 2.18
CA SER A 78 6.51 4.39 1.74
C SER A 78 6.42 5.61 0.81
N CYS A 79 5.51 5.59 -0.17
CA CYS A 79 5.32 6.73 -1.06
C CYS A 79 4.80 7.97 -0.31
N VAL A 80 3.86 7.80 0.63
CA VAL A 80 3.34 8.95 1.41
C VAL A 80 4.40 9.51 2.33
N ALA A 81 5.23 8.65 2.95
CA ALA A 81 6.35 9.10 3.80
C ALA A 81 7.36 9.92 2.98
N MET A 82 7.76 9.43 1.80
CA MET A 82 8.61 10.19 0.87
C MET A 82 8.03 11.59 0.59
N MET A 83 6.74 11.68 0.31
CA MET A 83 6.09 12.95 0.01
C MET A 83 6.09 13.89 1.22
N ARG A 84 5.61 13.42 2.37
CA ARG A 84 5.45 14.24 3.58
C ARG A 84 6.80 14.68 4.17
N ASP A 85 7.81 13.81 4.11
CA ASP A 85 9.11 14.07 4.74
C ASP A 85 10.05 14.87 3.82
N HIS A 86 9.92 14.76 2.49
CA HIS A 86 10.91 15.28 1.56
C HIS A 86 10.41 16.28 0.52
N TYR A 87 9.12 16.33 0.18
CA TYR A 87 8.66 17.24 -0.88
C TYR A 87 8.85 18.73 -0.53
N GLY A 88 8.76 19.10 0.75
CA GLY A 88 9.09 20.46 1.21
C GLY A 88 10.55 20.81 0.94
N ILE A 89 11.48 19.93 1.33
CA ILE A 89 12.93 20.08 1.12
C ILE A 89 13.25 20.14 -0.37
N MET A 90 12.60 19.28 -1.17
CA MET A 90 12.77 19.27 -2.62
C MET A 90 12.30 20.58 -3.27
N ALA A 91 11.16 21.13 -2.84
CA ALA A 91 10.67 22.41 -3.33
C ALA A 91 11.61 23.57 -2.95
N GLU A 92 12.13 23.57 -1.71
CA GLU A 92 13.15 24.54 -1.28
C GLU A 92 14.43 24.44 -2.12
N LYS A 93 14.86 23.22 -2.47
CA LYS A 93 16.02 22.99 -3.34
C LYS A 93 15.81 23.54 -4.75
N ILE A 94 14.60 23.46 -5.29
CA ILE A 94 14.24 24.05 -6.59
C ILE A 94 14.26 25.59 -6.51
N GLY A 95 13.85 26.15 -5.37
CA GLY A 95 13.92 27.59 -5.13
C GLY A 95 12.81 28.42 -5.78
N ASP A 96 11.74 27.78 -6.28
CA ASP A 96 10.53 28.46 -6.78
C ASP A 96 9.52 28.69 -5.63
N PRO A 97 9.26 29.95 -5.22
CA PRO A 97 8.31 30.27 -4.16
C PRO A 97 6.88 29.77 -4.44
N GLN A 98 6.45 29.72 -5.71
CA GLN A 98 5.12 29.25 -6.06
C GLN A 98 5.00 27.73 -5.86
N LEU A 99 6.02 26.97 -6.25
CA LEU A 99 6.06 25.53 -6.03
C LEU A 99 6.06 25.20 -4.53
N ILE A 100 6.83 25.93 -3.72
CA ILE A 100 6.87 25.74 -2.26
C ILE A 100 5.46 25.90 -1.65
N ASP A 101 4.73 26.94 -2.05
CA ASP A 101 3.36 27.18 -1.56
C ASP A 101 2.37 26.10 -2.02
N ARG A 102 2.47 25.67 -3.29
CA ARG A 102 1.66 24.57 -3.83
C ARG A 102 1.90 23.25 -3.09
N VAL A 103 3.17 22.92 -2.79
CA VAL A 103 3.53 21.73 -2.00
C VAL A 103 2.94 21.82 -0.60
N LYS A 104 3.12 22.96 0.08
CA LYS A 104 2.59 23.19 1.43
C LYS A 104 1.06 23.04 1.48
N THR A 105 0.36 23.48 0.45
CA THR A 105 -1.10 23.38 0.33
C THR A 105 -1.56 21.97 -0.07
N LEU A 106 -0.75 21.22 -0.82
CA LEU A 106 -1.10 19.88 -1.28
C LEU A 106 -0.87 18.79 -0.22
N LEU A 107 0.26 18.80 0.49
CA LEU A 107 0.64 17.71 1.40
C LEU A 107 -0.41 17.35 2.47
N PRO A 108 -1.17 18.30 3.08
CA PRO A 108 -2.24 17.97 4.01
C PRO A 108 -3.41 17.16 3.41
N ARG A 109 -3.51 17.11 2.07
CA ARG A 109 -4.52 16.35 1.33
C ARG A 109 -3.99 15.02 0.81
N VAL A 110 -2.73 14.68 1.06
CA VAL A 110 -2.12 13.41 0.68
C VAL A 110 -2.29 12.42 1.82
N TRP A 111 -2.96 11.30 1.57
CA TRP A 111 -3.29 10.30 2.58
C TRP A 111 -2.80 8.91 2.15
N GLU A 112 -2.23 8.19 3.11
CA GLU A 112 -2.10 6.74 2.98
C GLU A 112 -3.51 6.10 3.06
N PHE A 113 -3.76 5.04 2.30
CA PHE A 113 -5.10 4.46 2.16
C PHE A 113 -5.77 4.09 3.49
N SER A 114 -5.08 3.37 4.39
CA SER A 114 -5.64 3.02 5.70
C SER A 114 -5.83 4.24 6.59
N GLU A 115 -4.92 5.22 6.50
CA GLU A 115 -5.04 6.51 7.20
C GLU A 115 -6.24 7.32 6.70
N PHE A 116 -6.51 7.30 5.40
CA PHE A 116 -7.66 7.97 4.81
C PHE A 116 -8.96 7.39 5.37
N LEU A 117 -9.09 6.06 5.37
CA LEU A 117 -10.28 5.41 5.92
C LEU A 117 -10.46 5.73 7.40
N THR A 118 -9.40 5.58 8.20
CA THR A 118 -9.50 5.67 9.66
C THR A 118 -9.50 7.09 10.19
N LYS A 119 -8.59 7.96 9.74
CA LYS A 119 -8.43 9.32 10.28
C LYS A 119 -9.26 10.36 9.51
N LYS A 120 -9.36 10.25 8.18
CA LYS A 120 -10.11 11.24 7.37
C LYS A 120 -11.60 10.93 7.31
N LEU A 121 -11.98 9.66 7.11
CA LEU A 121 -13.39 9.26 7.06
C LEU A 121 -13.95 8.79 8.41
N GLY A 122 -13.09 8.45 9.38
CA GLY A 122 -13.53 7.94 10.68
C GLY A 122 -14.08 6.52 10.63
N LEU A 123 -13.69 5.73 9.63
CA LEU A 123 -14.19 4.38 9.37
C LEU A 123 -13.18 3.33 9.80
N THR A 124 -13.64 2.34 10.55
CA THR A 124 -12.90 1.10 10.83
C THR A 124 -13.53 -0.12 10.17
N ASP A 125 -14.79 -0.03 9.72
CA ASP A 125 -15.49 -1.08 8.99
C ASP A 125 -15.91 -0.53 7.62
N VAL A 126 -15.64 -1.30 6.57
CA VAL A 126 -15.95 -1.00 5.16
C VAL A 126 -16.79 -2.09 4.49
N GLY A 127 -17.42 -2.97 5.29
CA GLY A 127 -18.23 -4.08 4.83
C GLY A 127 -17.42 -5.23 4.22
N ALA A 128 -16.22 -5.44 4.71
CA ALA A 128 -15.29 -6.43 4.17
C ALA A 128 -15.54 -7.84 4.74
N TYR A 129 -15.26 -8.87 3.95
CA TYR A 129 -15.31 -10.28 4.32
C TYR A 129 -14.10 -11.03 3.76
N TYR A 130 -13.41 -11.79 4.61
CA TYR A 130 -12.24 -12.57 4.23
C TYR A 130 -12.01 -13.73 5.21
N PRO A 131 -12.49 -14.96 4.92
CA PRO A 131 -12.54 -16.06 5.88
C PRO A 131 -11.24 -16.88 5.93
N HIS A 132 -10.11 -16.21 6.16
CA HIS A 132 -8.79 -16.82 6.23
C HIS A 132 -8.04 -16.38 7.48
N ARG A 133 -7.04 -17.17 7.87
CA ARG A 133 -6.09 -16.78 8.91
C ARG A 133 -5.06 -15.80 8.36
N VAL A 134 -5.02 -14.59 8.91
CA VAL A 134 -4.20 -13.47 8.42
C VAL A 134 -3.26 -12.99 9.50
N THR A 135 -2.03 -12.70 9.14
CA THR A 135 -1.14 -11.86 9.96
C THR A 135 -0.79 -10.57 9.24
N TYR A 136 -0.42 -9.53 9.98
CA TYR A 136 -0.13 -8.22 9.41
C TYR A 136 1.33 -7.82 9.65
N HIS A 137 2.04 -7.52 8.56
CA HIS A 137 3.33 -6.86 8.59
C HIS A 137 3.15 -5.34 8.54
N ALA A 138 3.48 -4.67 9.64
CA ALA A 138 3.57 -3.23 9.67
C ALA A 138 4.88 -2.75 9.00
N SER A 139 4.75 -1.96 7.93
CA SER A 139 5.90 -1.41 7.22
C SER A 139 6.62 -0.36 8.10
N CYS A 140 7.94 -0.23 7.90
CA CYS A 140 8.73 0.73 8.67
C CYS A 140 8.29 2.18 8.43
N HIS A 141 7.91 2.56 7.21
CA HIS A 141 7.38 3.90 6.91
C HIS A 141 6.01 4.12 7.54
N GLY A 142 5.14 3.12 7.56
CA GLY A 142 3.84 3.19 8.23
C GLY A 142 3.97 3.40 9.74
N LEU A 143 4.88 2.66 10.39
CA LEU A 143 5.10 2.77 11.84
C LEU A 143 5.86 4.04 12.23
N ARG A 144 7.00 4.31 11.56
CA ARG A 144 8.02 5.25 12.05
C ARG A 144 7.96 6.63 11.40
N SER A 145 7.49 6.73 10.16
CA SER A 145 7.34 8.03 9.46
C SER A 145 5.92 8.54 9.55
N LEU A 146 4.94 7.73 9.15
CA LEU A 146 3.54 8.16 9.08
C LEU A 146 2.79 8.05 10.39
N HIS A 147 3.31 7.25 11.34
CA HIS A 147 2.64 6.97 12.60
C HIS A 147 1.17 6.57 12.39
N LEU A 148 0.96 5.55 11.54
CA LEU A 148 -0.37 5.02 11.23
C LEU A 148 -1.10 4.46 12.46
N GLY A 149 -0.35 4.15 13.53
CA GLY A 149 -0.89 3.58 14.76
C GLY A 149 -1.64 2.28 14.49
N ASP A 150 -2.76 2.10 15.17
CA ASP A 150 -3.59 0.90 15.04
C ASP A 150 -4.56 0.95 13.86
N GLY A 151 -4.50 1.98 13.01
CA GLY A 151 -5.44 2.16 11.89
C GLY A 151 -5.56 0.93 10.98
N PRO A 152 -4.46 0.42 10.39
CA PRO A 152 -4.48 -0.79 9.57
C PRO A 152 -5.04 -2.02 10.31
N MET A 153 -4.63 -2.22 11.56
CA MET A 153 -5.07 -3.36 12.36
C MET A 153 -6.55 -3.26 12.74
N SER A 154 -7.05 -2.05 13.00
CA SER A 154 -8.46 -1.80 13.31
C SER A 154 -9.35 -2.14 12.13
N LEU A 155 -8.93 -1.75 10.92
CA LEU A 155 -9.60 -2.13 9.67
C LEU A 155 -9.65 -3.65 9.50
N LEU A 156 -8.51 -4.33 9.68
CA LEU A 156 -8.44 -5.79 9.55
C LEU A 156 -9.29 -6.51 10.61
N ARG A 157 -9.31 -6.04 11.86
CA ARG A 157 -10.15 -6.63 12.94
C ARG A 157 -11.65 -6.50 12.67
N SER A 158 -12.07 -5.51 11.88
CA SER A 158 -13.46 -5.34 11.47
C SER A 158 -13.86 -6.19 10.26
N VAL A 159 -12.93 -6.87 9.59
CA VAL A 159 -13.23 -7.75 8.46
C VAL A 159 -14.00 -8.97 8.96
N LYS A 160 -15.18 -9.23 8.39
CA LYS A 160 -15.99 -10.39 8.77
C LYS A 160 -15.31 -11.69 8.35
N GLY A 161 -15.30 -12.67 9.25
CA GLY A 161 -14.76 -14.02 9.00
C GLY A 161 -13.24 -14.16 9.14
N ILE A 162 -12.50 -13.07 9.29
CA ILE A 162 -11.04 -13.12 9.41
C ILE A 162 -10.60 -13.77 10.73
N ASP A 163 -9.57 -14.61 10.68
CA ASP A 163 -8.81 -15.05 11.86
C ASP A 163 -7.51 -14.25 11.92
N LEU A 164 -7.56 -13.06 12.51
CA LEU A 164 -6.40 -12.16 12.56
C LEU A 164 -5.48 -12.54 13.73
N VAL A 165 -4.24 -12.91 13.41
CA VAL A 165 -3.20 -13.29 14.37
C VAL A 165 -2.03 -12.30 14.34
N GLU A 166 -1.58 -11.88 15.51
CA GLU A 166 -0.47 -10.94 15.65
C GLU A 166 0.87 -11.61 15.36
N ILE A 167 1.71 -10.93 14.57
CA ILE A 167 3.07 -11.36 14.30
C ILE A 167 4.00 -10.91 15.44
N ALA A 168 4.92 -11.79 15.85
CA ALA A 168 5.99 -11.39 16.75
C ALA A 168 6.88 -10.30 16.11
N ASN A 169 7.42 -9.41 16.95
CA ASN A 169 8.32 -8.34 16.51
C ASN A 169 7.74 -7.52 15.34
N LEU A 170 6.49 -7.06 15.52
CA LEU A 170 5.75 -6.25 14.54
C LEU A 170 6.54 -5.04 14.03
N ASP A 171 7.37 -4.45 14.90
CA ASP A 171 8.21 -3.28 14.65
C ASP A 171 9.49 -3.57 13.83
N ARG A 172 9.79 -4.85 13.54
CA ARG A 172 10.95 -5.24 12.74
C ARG A 172 10.69 -5.09 11.25
N CYS A 173 11.62 -4.42 10.58
CA CYS A 173 11.63 -4.20 9.13
C CYS A 173 11.79 -5.53 8.37
N CYS A 174 11.15 -5.64 7.20
CA CYS A 174 11.27 -6.80 6.32
C CYS A 174 12.63 -6.95 5.63
N GLY A 175 13.47 -5.92 5.64
CA GLY A 175 14.79 -5.93 4.99
C GLY A 175 14.81 -5.46 3.54
N PHE A 176 13.68 -5.04 2.96
CA PHE A 176 13.64 -4.60 1.56
C PHE A 176 14.39 -3.28 1.32
N GLY A 177 13.88 -2.17 1.84
CA GLY A 177 14.53 -0.85 1.76
C GLY A 177 14.91 -0.37 0.34
N GLY A 178 14.30 -0.93 -0.71
CA GLY A 178 14.63 -0.61 -2.11
C GLY A 178 16.06 -1.00 -2.48
N THR A 179 16.91 -0.02 -2.80
CA THR A 179 18.31 -0.27 -3.17
C THR A 179 19.14 -0.85 -2.01
N PHE A 180 18.67 -0.71 -0.76
CA PHE A 180 19.28 -1.35 0.40
C PHE A 180 19.40 -2.88 0.23
N ALA A 181 18.33 -3.57 -0.18
CA ALA A 181 18.35 -5.03 -0.37
C ALA A 181 19.36 -5.47 -1.43
N VAL A 182 19.64 -4.63 -2.42
CA VAL A 182 20.63 -4.92 -3.47
C VAL A 182 22.05 -4.64 -2.97
N LYS A 183 22.26 -3.50 -2.30
CA LYS A 183 23.59 -3.05 -1.83
C LYS A 183 24.08 -3.83 -0.61
N ASN A 184 23.17 -4.31 0.23
CA ASN A 184 23.45 -5.00 1.49
C ASN A 184 22.70 -6.33 1.54
N ALA A 185 22.88 -7.16 0.51
CA ALA A 185 22.11 -8.39 0.30
C ALA A 185 22.17 -9.35 1.50
N ASP A 186 23.33 -9.50 2.14
CA ASP A 186 23.48 -10.40 3.30
C ASP A 186 22.66 -9.92 4.50
N VAL A 187 22.71 -8.62 4.81
CA VAL A 187 21.95 -8.02 5.91
C VAL A 187 20.45 -8.07 5.62
N SER A 188 20.06 -7.69 4.40
CA SER A 188 18.67 -7.76 3.93
C SER A 188 18.12 -9.19 4.03
N SER A 189 18.90 -10.18 3.60
CA SER A 189 18.51 -11.60 3.66
C SER A 189 18.37 -12.11 5.10
N ALA A 190 19.24 -11.68 6.02
CA ALA A 190 19.14 -12.04 7.43
C ALA A 190 17.87 -11.45 8.07
N MET A 191 17.58 -10.18 7.80
CA MET A 191 16.35 -9.52 8.27
C MET A 191 15.09 -10.18 7.69
N LEU A 192 15.12 -10.51 6.40
CA LEU A 192 14.04 -11.20 5.71
C LEU A 192 13.81 -12.59 6.31
N ALA A 193 14.87 -13.34 6.59
CA ALA A 193 14.76 -14.66 7.21
C ALA A 193 14.06 -14.60 8.58
N GLU A 194 14.43 -13.65 9.44
CA GLU A 194 13.75 -13.42 10.72
C GLU A 194 12.27 -13.07 10.51
N LYS A 195 11.97 -12.16 9.56
CA LYS A 195 10.59 -11.78 9.26
C LYS A 195 9.76 -12.95 8.75
N THR A 196 10.32 -13.77 7.85
CA THR A 196 9.65 -14.94 7.29
C THR A 196 9.36 -15.98 8.38
N LEU A 197 10.30 -16.25 9.28
CA LEU A 197 10.06 -17.15 10.42
C LEU A 197 8.92 -16.63 11.30
N ALA A 198 8.94 -15.33 11.64
CA ALA A 198 7.88 -14.73 12.44
C ALA A 198 6.50 -14.84 11.76
N VAL A 199 6.41 -14.70 10.42
CA VAL A 199 5.17 -14.93 9.66
C VAL A 199 4.73 -16.40 9.78
N LEU A 200 5.65 -17.35 9.58
CA LEU A 200 5.33 -18.78 9.63
C LEU A 200 4.86 -19.23 11.01
N ASP A 201 5.46 -18.70 12.08
CA ASP A 201 5.10 -19.01 13.47
C ASP A 201 3.66 -18.61 13.81
N THR A 202 3.05 -17.69 13.05
CA THR A 202 1.64 -17.32 13.23
C THR A 202 0.66 -18.39 12.72
N GLY A 203 1.13 -19.28 11.84
CA GLY A 203 0.29 -20.23 11.09
C GLY A 203 -0.66 -19.56 10.10
N ALA A 204 -0.46 -18.28 9.75
CA ALA A 204 -1.32 -17.55 8.83
C ALA A 204 -1.22 -18.10 7.40
N GLU A 205 -2.37 -18.13 6.72
CA GLU A 205 -2.48 -18.40 5.28
C GLU A 205 -2.03 -17.18 4.45
N THR A 206 -2.24 -15.98 5.00
CA THR A 206 -1.95 -14.71 4.33
C THR A 206 -1.18 -13.75 5.24
N CYS A 207 -0.07 -13.20 4.75
CA CYS A 207 0.62 -12.05 5.35
C CYS A 207 0.19 -10.76 4.64
N ALA A 208 -0.57 -9.92 5.34
CA ALA A 208 -1.04 -8.63 4.86
C ALA A 208 -0.06 -7.48 5.15
N ALA A 209 -0.06 -6.42 4.35
CA ALA A 209 0.65 -5.16 4.65
C ALA A 209 0.05 -3.95 3.90
N ALA A 210 0.52 -2.75 4.23
CA ALA A 210 0.19 -1.48 3.56
C ALA A 210 1.21 -1.04 2.49
N ASP A 211 2.15 -1.92 2.13
CA ASP A 211 3.13 -1.68 1.06
C ASP A 211 3.46 -2.96 0.31
N ASN A 212 3.17 -2.98 -0.98
CA ASN A 212 3.51 -4.12 -1.84
C ASN A 212 5.01 -4.33 -2.02
N SER A 213 5.85 -3.30 -1.83
CA SER A 213 7.30 -3.46 -1.85
C SER A 213 7.80 -4.36 -0.72
N CYS A 214 7.20 -4.25 0.47
CA CYS A 214 7.49 -5.15 1.59
C CYS A 214 6.95 -6.56 1.29
N LEU A 215 5.72 -6.66 0.78
CA LEU A 215 5.10 -7.94 0.46
C LEU A 215 5.86 -8.69 -0.63
N MET A 216 6.32 -8.02 -1.69
CA MET A 216 7.14 -8.62 -2.74
C MET A 216 8.40 -9.28 -2.17
N HIS A 217 9.07 -8.62 -1.24
CA HIS A 217 10.28 -9.13 -0.60
C HIS A 217 9.99 -10.35 0.28
N ILE A 218 8.95 -10.26 1.13
CA ILE A 218 8.47 -11.34 2.00
C ILE A 218 8.01 -12.55 1.17
N GLN A 219 7.18 -12.32 0.14
CA GLN A 219 6.67 -13.34 -0.76
C GLN A 219 7.78 -14.06 -1.50
N GLY A 220 8.84 -13.36 -1.92
CA GLY A 220 10.00 -13.96 -2.55
C GLY A 220 10.66 -15.04 -1.69
N ALA A 221 10.82 -14.78 -0.38
CA ALA A 221 11.34 -15.77 0.56
C ALA A 221 10.35 -16.91 0.82
N LEU A 222 9.08 -16.59 1.13
CA LEU A 222 8.03 -17.58 1.38
C LEU A 222 7.83 -18.54 0.20
N HIS A 223 7.86 -18.01 -1.02
CA HIS A 223 7.74 -18.77 -2.26
C HIS A 223 8.96 -19.68 -2.48
N ARG A 224 10.18 -19.16 -2.28
CA ARG A 224 11.41 -19.96 -2.42
C ARG A 224 11.45 -21.13 -1.45
N GLN A 225 10.87 -20.96 -0.26
CA GLN A 225 10.73 -21.99 0.77
C GLN A 225 9.50 -22.89 0.60
N ARG A 226 8.65 -22.64 -0.41
CA ARG A 226 7.42 -23.41 -0.71
C ARG A 226 6.48 -23.54 0.50
N THR A 227 6.34 -22.46 1.26
CA THR A 227 5.57 -22.45 2.52
C THR A 227 4.05 -22.49 2.31
N GLY A 228 3.57 -22.11 1.13
CA GLY A 228 2.13 -21.99 0.84
C GLY A 228 1.48 -20.69 1.33
N VAL A 229 2.18 -19.90 2.14
CA VAL A 229 1.69 -18.60 2.63
C VAL A 229 1.68 -17.57 1.50
N ALA A 230 0.54 -16.91 1.32
CA ALA A 230 0.37 -15.82 0.38
C ALA A 230 0.66 -14.47 1.03
N THR A 231 0.99 -13.47 0.23
CA THR A 231 1.03 -12.07 0.65
C THR A 231 -0.04 -11.27 -0.08
N MET A 232 -0.70 -10.35 0.62
CA MET A 232 -1.79 -9.55 0.05
C MET A 232 -1.79 -8.12 0.58
N HIS A 233 -2.03 -7.13 -0.27
CA HIS A 233 -2.20 -5.77 0.24
C HIS A 233 -3.48 -5.67 1.08
N LEU A 234 -3.49 -4.90 2.17
CA LEU A 234 -4.68 -4.79 3.02
C LEU A 234 -5.92 -4.33 2.25
N ALA A 235 -5.74 -3.51 1.21
CA ALA A 235 -6.82 -3.04 0.35
C ALA A 235 -7.54 -4.19 -0.36
N GLU A 236 -6.83 -5.24 -0.78
CA GLU A 236 -7.42 -6.40 -1.44
C GLU A 236 -8.26 -7.22 -0.46
N ILE A 237 -7.84 -7.33 0.80
CA ILE A 237 -8.65 -7.92 1.88
C ILE A 237 -9.90 -7.07 2.13
N LEU A 238 -9.76 -5.74 2.19
CA LEU A 238 -10.88 -4.83 2.43
C LEU A 238 -11.87 -4.77 1.26
N ALA A 239 -11.43 -5.04 0.04
CA ALA A 239 -12.30 -5.12 -1.13
C ALA A 239 -13.20 -6.37 -1.07
N GLY A 240 -12.70 -7.48 -0.52
CA GLY A 240 -13.44 -8.75 -0.40
C GLY A 240 -14.81 -8.60 0.26
N THR A 241 -15.83 -9.20 -0.35
CA THR A 241 -17.20 -9.33 0.18
C THR A 241 -17.65 -10.79 0.17
N GLU A 242 -18.72 -11.13 0.90
CA GLU A 242 -19.29 -12.48 0.88
C GLU A 242 -19.64 -12.94 -0.55
N GLU A 243 -20.18 -12.04 -1.38
CA GLU A 243 -20.55 -12.32 -2.77
C GLU A 243 -19.32 -12.68 -3.62
N THR A 244 -18.23 -11.92 -3.49
CA THR A 244 -16.98 -12.20 -4.22
C THR A 244 -16.36 -13.54 -3.81
N HIS A 245 -16.43 -13.88 -2.53
CA HIS A 245 -15.94 -15.16 -2.03
C HIS A 245 -16.81 -16.35 -2.46
N GLN A 246 -18.14 -16.21 -2.46
CA GLN A 246 -19.04 -17.27 -2.95
C GLN A 246 -18.81 -17.59 -4.43
N CYS A 247 -18.52 -16.57 -5.24
CA CYS A 247 -18.20 -16.71 -6.66
C CYS A 247 -16.87 -17.47 -6.89
N SER A 248 -15.90 -17.34 -5.96
CA SER A 248 -14.63 -18.07 -6.03
C SER A 248 -14.72 -19.56 -5.64
N ILE A 249 -15.69 -19.93 -4.79
CA ILE A 249 -15.92 -21.31 -4.32
C ILE A 249 -16.77 -22.10 -5.34
N HIS A 250 -17.66 -21.41 -6.07
CA HIS A 250 -18.47 -22.00 -7.14
C HIS A 250 -18.07 -21.37 -8.47
N PRO A 251 -17.05 -21.88 -9.18
CA PRO A 251 -16.85 -21.48 -10.56
C PRO A 251 -18.16 -21.77 -11.29
N LYS A 252 -18.84 -20.73 -11.80
CA LYS A 252 -20.04 -20.88 -12.61
C LYS A 252 -19.74 -21.99 -13.62
N ALA A 253 -20.55 -23.06 -13.58
CA ALA A 253 -20.43 -24.15 -14.53
C ALA A 253 -20.38 -23.53 -15.93
N ILE A 254 -19.26 -23.76 -16.62
CA ILE A 254 -19.11 -23.40 -18.01
C ILE A 254 -20.15 -24.24 -18.74
N ASP A 255 -21.26 -23.62 -19.18
CA ASP A 255 -22.14 -24.34 -20.09
C ASP A 255 -21.35 -24.61 -21.38
N GLY A 256 -21.66 -25.74 -22.03
CA GLY A 256 -20.92 -26.23 -23.19
C GLY A 256 -21.01 -25.34 -24.44
N THR A 257 -21.41 -24.07 -24.33
CA THR A 257 -21.52 -23.14 -25.45
C THR A 257 -20.45 -22.04 -25.48
N GLY A 258 -19.63 -21.90 -24.43
CA GLY A 258 -18.44 -21.06 -24.48
C GLY A 258 -18.68 -19.55 -24.65
N VAL A 259 -19.88 -19.05 -24.34
CA VAL A 259 -20.21 -17.62 -24.38
C VAL A 259 -20.40 -17.09 -22.96
N ARG A 260 -19.62 -16.05 -22.59
CA ARG A 260 -19.80 -15.32 -21.33
C ARG A 260 -21.08 -14.49 -21.41
N ILE A 261 -22.00 -14.69 -20.47
CA ILE A 261 -23.02 -13.70 -20.09
C ILE A 261 -22.55 -13.04 -18.80
#